data_AF-A0A0G1Q271-F1
#
_entry.id   AF-A0A0G1Q271-F1
#
_cell.length_a   1.000
_cell.length_b   1.000
_cell.length_c   1.000
_cell.angle_alpha   90.00
_cell.angle_beta   90.00
_cell.angle_gamma   90.00
#
_symmetry.space_group_name_H-M   'P 1'
#
loop_
_entity.id
_entity.type
_entity.pdbx_description
1 polymer ?
#
loop_
_entity_poly.entity_id
_entity_poly.type
_entity_poly.pdbx_seq_one_letter_code
_entity_poly.pdbx_strand_id
1 'polypeptide(L)'
;MSDAITDIARDEQRARNFSEYLSALRTYLMDSDSSRKNFTKVIEAARSTDAIRRGYWSGQTSISENIEKKIKKLKKNDKTEWARLLAMTITDWPEHYGGLKKLSPFKEKYLHLVDYGNGFMDVYAVPRAPFKLGNGTINRIIASKNMKIYDTDDYLIAISKSTNPCELADLADSDNHRRYDQILQTIDVIWLRCGIVGINGPRPAK
;
A
#
# COMPACT_ATOMS: atom_id res chain seq x y z
N MET A 1 32.94 -13.29 2.92
CA MET A 1 31.67 -13.99 3.23
C MET A 1 31.21 -13.48 4.58
N SER A 2 29.94 -13.09 4.73
CA SER A 2 29.37 -12.68 6.03
C SER A 2 28.76 -13.92 6.68
N ASP A 3 28.80 -14.02 8.01
CA ASP A 3 28.08 -15.08 8.70
C ASP A 3 26.58 -14.76 8.83
N ALA A 4 25.79 -15.79 9.12
CA ALA A 4 24.33 -15.66 9.19
C ALA A 4 23.91 -14.68 10.31
N ILE A 5 24.59 -14.67 11.46
CA ILE A 5 24.24 -13.82 12.60
C ILE A 5 24.43 -12.34 12.25
N THR A 6 25.53 -12.00 11.59
CA THR A 6 25.81 -10.63 11.12
C THR A 6 24.78 -10.19 10.07
N ASP A 7 24.39 -11.10 9.17
CA ASP A 7 23.39 -10.82 8.14
C ASP A 7 21.98 -10.62 8.73
N ILE A 8 21.63 -11.39 9.77
CA ILE A 8 20.39 -11.21 10.56
C ILE A 8 20.41 -9.85 11.28
N ALA A 9 21.51 -9.51 11.96
CA ALA A 9 21.64 -8.23 12.66
C ALA A 9 21.49 -7.03 11.71
N ARG A 10 21.94 -7.15 10.45
CA ARG A 10 21.72 -6.14 9.41
C ARG A 10 20.24 -6.02 9.03
N ASP A 11 19.52 -7.13 8.90
CA ASP A 11 18.09 -7.11 8.63
C ASP A 11 17.31 -6.43 9.76
N GLU A 12 17.64 -6.73 11.01
CA GLU A 12 17.03 -6.07 12.17
C GLU A 12 17.36 -4.58 12.23
N GLN A 13 18.61 -4.20 11.93
CA GLN A 13 19.01 -2.79 11.89
C GLN A 13 18.27 -2.05 10.78
N ARG A 14 18.09 -2.68 9.61
CA ARG A 14 17.34 -2.10 8.49
C ARG A 14 15.89 -1.90 8.86
N ALA A 15 15.29 -2.90 9.51
CA ALA A 15 13.93 -2.83 10.03
C ALA A 15 13.76 -1.63 10.99
N ARG A 16 14.67 -1.46 11.96
CA ARG A 16 14.67 -0.31 12.88
C ARG A 16 14.79 1.02 12.13
N ASN A 17 15.77 1.18 11.24
CA ASN A 17 15.95 2.42 10.48
C ASN A 17 14.74 2.72 9.58
N PHE A 18 14.10 1.70 9.00
CA PHE A 18 12.90 1.88 8.20
C PHE A 18 11.71 2.36 9.05
N SER A 19 11.55 1.82 10.26
CA SER A 19 10.54 2.27 11.23
C SER A 19 10.77 3.73 11.66
N GLU A 20 12.02 4.13 11.86
CA GLU A 20 12.40 5.53 12.11
C GLU A 20 12.07 6.44 10.92
N TYR A 21 12.34 5.98 9.70
CA TYR A 21 11.96 6.69 8.48
C TYR A 21 10.44 6.91 8.40
N LEU A 22 9.62 5.88 8.66
CA LEU A 22 8.15 6.01 8.67
C LEU A 22 7.67 7.01 9.73
N SER A 23 8.30 6.98 10.92
CA SER A 23 8.03 7.92 12.00
C SER A 23 8.36 9.37 11.60
N ALA A 24 9.56 9.59 11.07
CA ALA A 24 10.00 10.91 10.61
C ALA A 24 9.13 11.42 9.47
N LEU A 25 8.79 10.56 8.51
CA LEU A 25 7.90 10.89 7.39
C LEU A 25 6.54 11.35 7.90
N ARG A 26 5.93 10.59 8.82
CA ARG A 26 4.66 10.98 9.43
C ARG A 26 4.75 12.33 10.12
N THR A 27 5.78 12.56 10.94
CA THR A 27 6.00 13.86 11.59
C THR A 27 6.09 15.00 10.58
N TYR A 28 6.84 14.80 9.49
CA TYR A 28 6.95 15.82 8.44
C TYR A 28 5.65 16.05 7.66
N LEU A 29 4.83 15.02 7.47
CA LEU A 29 3.53 15.13 6.81
C LEU A 29 2.47 15.80 7.69
N MET A 30 2.60 15.72 9.01
CA MET A 30 1.75 16.45 9.96
C MET A 30 2.11 17.93 10.08
N ASP A 31 3.33 18.29 9.69
CA ASP A 31 3.87 19.65 9.79
C ASP A 31 3.35 20.54 8.66
N SER A 32 2.47 21.49 9.00
CA SER A 32 1.88 22.47 8.06
C SER A 32 2.94 23.36 7.42
N ASP A 33 3.99 23.70 8.16
CA ASP A 33 4.97 24.72 7.77
C ASP A 33 6.15 24.11 7.01
N SER A 34 6.11 22.78 6.80
CA SER A 34 7.13 22.06 6.05
C SER A 34 8.54 22.30 6.59
N SER A 35 8.71 22.20 7.91
CA SER A 35 9.98 22.50 8.59
C SER A 35 11.16 21.80 7.92
N ARG A 36 12.17 22.61 7.54
CA ARG A 36 13.42 22.11 6.95
C ARG A 36 14.08 21.06 7.84
N LYS A 37 14.01 21.22 9.16
CA LYS A 37 14.55 20.26 10.13
C LYS A 37 13.86 18.89 10.01
N ASN A 38 12.53 18.89 9.95
CA ASN A 38 11.78 17.64 9.83
C ASN A 38 12.01 17.00 8.46
N PHE A 39 12.09 17.79 7.38
CA PHE A 39 12.44 17.30 6.06
C PHE A 39 13.79 16.60 6.05
N THR A 40 14.84 17.26 6.57
CA THR A 40 16.19 16.70 6.66
C THR A 40 16.19 15.35 7.40
N LYS A 41 15.46 15.24 8.52
CA LYS A 41 15.34 13.96 9.25
C LYS A 41 14.77 12.83 8.40
N VAL A 42 13.77 13.10 7.56
CA VAL A 42 13.21 12.08 6.66
C VAL A 42 14.26 11.59 5.67
N ILE A 43 15.01 12.52 5.08
CA ILE A 43 16.06 12.21 4.10
C ILE A 43 17.19 11.41 4.75
N GLU A 44 17.64 11.83 5.94
CA GLU A 44 18.69 11.15 6.69
C GLU A 44 18.26 9.74 7.09
N ALA A 45 17.04 9.56 7.59
CA ALA A 45 16.51 8.24 7.94
C ALA A 45 16.45 7.32 6.71
N ALA A 46 15.93 7.80 5.58
CA ALA A 46 15.89 7.04 4.34
C ALA A 46 17.29 6.61 3.85
N ARG A 47 18.26 7.54 3.87
CA ARG A 47 19.66 7.25 3.50
C ARG A 47 20.32 6.26 4.46
N SER A 48 20.02 6.37 5.75
CA SER A 48 20.56 5.47 6.78
C SER A 48 20.03 4.05 6.62
N THR A 49 18.80 3.87 6.13
CA THR A 49 18.27 2.56 5.76
C THR A 49 18.97 1.99 4.53
N ASP A 50 19.12 2.80 3.46
CA ASP A 50 19.75 2.38 2.20
C ASP A 50 21.26 2.09 2.33
N ALA A 51 21.93 2.70 3.31
CA ALA A 51 23.33 2.46 3.61
C ALA A 51 23.59 1.04 4.18
N ILE A 52 22.56 0.36 4.69
CA ILE A 52 22.72 -0.98 5.25
C ILE A 52 22.82 -1.99 4.11
N ARG A 53 24.03 -2.53 3.93
CA ARG A 53 24.33 -3.66 3.03
C ARG A 53 23.35 -4.81 3.25
N ARG A 54 23.04 -5.57 2.17
CA ARG A 54 22.13 -6.74 2.19
C ARG A 54 22.26 -7.58 3.47
N GLY A 55 21.13 -8.07 3.96
CA GLY A 55 21.10 -9.02 5.07
C GLY A 55 20.89 -10.45 4.59
N TYR A 56 20.33 -11.27 5.48
CA TYR A 56 20.15 -12.70 5.27
C TYR A 56 18.92 -12.98 4.39
N TRP A 57 17.82 -12.29 4.67
CA TRP A 57 16.56 -12.42 3.93
C TRP A 57 16.30 -11.27 2.96
N SER A 58 16.91 -10.11 3.21
CA SER A 58 16.56 -8.90 2.45
C SER A 58 17.72 -8.33 1.63
N GLY A 59 17.36 -7.77 0.48
CA GLY A 59 18.27 -7.07 -0.43
C GLY A 59 18.63 -5.67 0.05
N GLN A 60 19.39 -4.96 -0.78
CA GLN A 60 19.62 -3.53 -0.59
C GLN A 60 18.34 -2.74 -0.90
N THR A 61 18.05 -1.71 -0.11
CA THR A 61 16.90 -0.82 -0.32
C THR A 61 17.28 0.40 -1.15
N SER A 62 16.28 1.05 -1.74
CA SER A 62 16.41 2.31 -2.48
C SER A 62 15.34 3.32 -2.08
N ILE A 63 15.07 3.43 -0.77
CA ILE A 63 14.01 4.29 -0.22
C ILE A 63 14.31 5.78 -0.50
N SER A 64 15.57 6.17 -0.34
CA SER A 64 16.06 7.53 -0.59
C SER A 64 16.00 7.92 -2.06
N GLU A 65 15.87 6.94 -2.97
CA GLU A 65 15.73 7.19 -4.39
C GLU A 65 14.41 7.93 -4.67
N ASN A 66 14.52 9.10 -5.28
CA ASN A 66 13.40 9.99 -5.61
C ASN A 66 12.54 10.39 -4.40
N ILE A 67 13.07 10.30 -3.17
CA ILE A 67 12.28 10.50 -1.95
C ILE A 67 11.62 11.88 -1.87
N GLU A 68 12.30 12.94 -2.32
CA GLU A 68 11.74 14.30 -2.32
C GLU A 68 10.51 14.40 -3.22
N LYS A 69 10.56 13.75 -4.40
CA LYS A 69 9.44 13.68 -5.34
C LYS A 69 8.27 12.90 -4.74
N LYS A 70 8.54 11.78 -4.06
CA LYS A 70 7.52 10.98 -3.35
C LYS A 70 6.86 11.80 -2.25
N ILE A 71 7.64 12.47 -1.40
CA ILE A 71 7.13 13.35 -0.34
C ILE A 71 6.25 14.48 -0.91
N LYS A 72 6.69 15.11 -2.01
CA LYS A 72 5.91 16.16 -2.69
C LYS A 72 4.56 15.64 -3.19
N LYS A 73 4.51 14.41 -3.71
CA LYS A 73 3.26 13.74 -4.10
C LYS A 73 2.35 13.45 -2.90
N LEU A 74 2.92 12.94 -1.81
CA LEU A 74 2.18 12.66 -0.57
C LEU A 74 1.54 13.93 0.00
N LYS A 75 2.28 15.04 0.07
CA LYS A 75 1.73 16.35 0.50
C LYS A 75 0.63 16.89 -0.42
N LYS A 76 0.64 16.51 -1.69
CA LYS A 76 -0.42 16.83 -2.66
C LYS A 76 -1.60 15.84 -2.65
N ASN A 77 -1.64 14.92 -1.68
CA ASN A 77 -2.65 13.86 -1.60
C ASN A 77 -2.74 12.98 -2.86
N ASP A 78 -1.61 12.73 -3.53
CA ASP A 78 -1.55 11.79 -4.65
C ASP A 78 -2.00 10.39 -4.18
N LYS A 79 -3.13 9.92 -4.72
CA LYS A 79 -3.75 8.65 -4.30
C LYS A 79 -2.81 7.46 -4.51
N THR A 80 -2.02 7.45 -5.59
CA THR A 80 -1.15 6.32 -5.95
C THR A 80 0.03 6.22 -5.00
N GLU A 81 0.68 7.35 -4.70
CA GLU A 81 1.80 7.39 -3.77
C GLU A 81 1.36 7.03 -2.34
N TRP A 82 0.21 7.54 -1.91
CA TRP A 82 -0.40 7.15 -0.63
C TRP A 82 -0.77 5.66 -0.60
N ALA A 83 -1.30 5.12 -1.69
CA ALA A 83 -1.68 3.71 -1.75
C ALA A 83 -0.46 2.79 -1.61
N ARG A 84 0.66 3.12 -2.27
CA ARG A 84 1.93 2.37 -2.13
C ARG A 84 2.48 2.41 -0.71
N LEU A 85 2.49 3.59 -0.08
CA LEU A 85 2.95 3.74 1.31
C LEU A 85 2.06 2.95 2.29
N LEU A 86 0.74 3.00 2.11
CA LEU A 86 -0.20 2.29 2.98
C LEU A 86 -0.18 0.78 2.76
N ALA A 87 0.03 0.31 1.53
CA ALA A 87 0.18 -1.11 1.22
C ALA A 87 1.40 -1.72 1.93
N MET A 88 2.52 -1.00 2.00
CA MET A 88 3.69 -1.47 2.76
C MET A 88 3.45 -1.51 4.27
N THR A 89 2.61 -0.61 4.79
CA THR A 89 2.40 -0.50 6.25
C THR A 89 1.25 -1.35 6.76
N ILE A 90 0.31 -1.76 5.91
CA ILE A 90 -0.82 -2.60 6.33
C ILE A 90 -0.39 -4.02 6.72
N THR A 91 0.68 -4.55 6.09
CA THR A 91 1.21 -5.90 6.35
C THR A 91 2.38 -5.87 7.33
N ASP A 92 3.42 -5.12 6.99
CA ASP A 92 4.74 -5.28 7.62
C ASP A 92 4.99 -4.29 8.76
N TRP A 93 4.23 -3.19 8.82
CA TRP A 93 4.42 -2.08 9.77
C TRP A 93 3.09 -1.54 10.35
N PRO A 94 2.25 -2.40 10.95
CA PRO A 94 0.89 -2.05 11.37
C PRO A 94 0.83 -0.93 12.43
N GLU A 95 1.88 -0.74 13.22
CA GLU A 95 2.00 0.33 14.21
C GLU A 95 2.04 1.74 13.57
N HIS A 96 2.57 1.84 12.35
CA HIS A 96 2.64 3.10 11.59
C HIS A 96 1.40 3.35 10.75
N TYR A 97 0.74 2.27 10.30
CA TYR A 97 -0.41 2.32 9.41
C TYR A 97 -1.49 3.28 9.88
N GLY A 98 -1.94 3.16 11.14
CA GLY A 98 -3.05 3.95 11.67
C GLY A 98 -2.77 5.46 11.69
N GLY A 99 -1.53 5.84 11.96
CA GLY A 99 -1.09 7.24 11.95
C GLY A 99 -1.04 7.83 10.54
N LEU A 100 -0.44 7.09 9.60
CA LEU A 100 -0.31 7.50 8.20
C LEU A 100 -1.67 7.54 7.49
N LYS A 101 -2.54 6.53 7.72
CA LYS A 101 -3.87 6.47 7.11
C LYS A 101 -4.72 7.71 7.42
N LYS A 102 -4.62 8.25 8.64
CA LYS A 102 -5.35 9.47 9.06
C LYS A 102 -4.96 10.70 8.26
N LEU A 103 -3.73 10.76 7.76
CA LEU A 103 -3.21 11.86 6.93
C LEU A 103 -3.52 11.66 5.44
N SER A 104 -3.80 10.42 5.04
CA SER A 104 -4.03 10.04 3.66
C SER A 104 -5.41 10.49 3.12
N PRO A 105 -5.59 10.55 1.80
CA PRO A 105 -6.91 10.72 1.17
C PRO A 105 -7.88 9.56 1.45
N PHE A 106 -7.42 8.47 2.08
CA PHE A 106 -8.20 7.27 2.39
C PHE A 106 -8.65 7.19 3.86
N LYS A 107 -8.55 8.29 4.62
CA LYS A 107 -8.89 8.32 6.06
C LYS A 107 -10.30 7.81 6.40
N GLU A 108 -11.27 8.07 5.51
CA GLU A 108 -12.67 7.61 5.62
C GLU A 108 -12.98 6.36 4.78
N LYS A 109 -11.96 5.56 4.45
CA LYS A 109 -12.13 4.34 3.67
C LYS A 109 -11.64 3.10 4.43
N TYR A 110 -12.30 1.96 4.20
CA TYR A 110 -11.75 0.64 4.44
C TYR A 110 -10.80 0.29 3.31
N LEU A 111 -9.63 -0.28 3.65
CA LEU A 111 -8.59 -0.62 2.69
C LEU A 111 -8.41 -2.14 2.64
N HIS A 112 -8.35 -2.69 1.44
CA HIS A 112 -7.99 -4.07 1.18
C HIS A 112 -6.80 -4.07 0.22
N LEU A 113 -5.69 -4.63 0.65
CA LEU A 113 -4.56 -4.92 -0.23
C LEU A 113 -4.80 -6.29 -0.85
N VAL A 114 -4.61 -6.35 -2.16
CA VAL A 114 -4.73 -7.57 -2.97
C VAL A 114 -3.39 -7.78 -3.66
N ASP A 115 -2.77 -8.93 -3.42
CA ASP A 115 -1.53 -9.37 -4.03
C ASP A 115 -1.84 -10.61 -4.90
N TYR A 116 -1.66 -10.49 -6.21
CA TYR A 116 -1.85 -11.61 -7.16
C TYR A 116 -0.53 -12.33 -7.50
N GLY A 117 0.39 -12.44 -6.54
CA GLY A 117 1.69 -13.08 -6.67
C GLY A 117 1.65 -14.61 -6.79
N ASN A 118 2.60 -15.17 -7.53
CA ASN A 118 2.90 -16.61 -7.62
C ASN A 118 1.71 -17.56 -7.93
N GLY A 119 0.69 -17.07 -8.65
CA GLY A 119 -0.50 -17.86 -8.99
C GLY A 119 -1.55 -17.96 -7.87
N PHE A 120 -1.33 -17.26 -6.76
CA PHE A 120 -2.28 -17.15 -5.65
C PHE A 120 -2.86 -15.72 -5.59
N MET A 121 -3.85 -15.55 -4.72
CA MET A 121 -4.43 -14.25 -4.41
C MET A 121 -4.44 -14.09 -2.89
N ASP A 122 -3.54 -13.26 -2.39
CA ASP A 122 -3.46 -12.91 -0.99
C ASP A 122 -4.22 -11.59 -0.73
N VAL A 123 -5.06 -11.59 0.31
CA VAL A 123 -5.89 -10.45 0.66
C VAL A 123 -5.61 -10.03 2.09
N TYR A 124 -5.04 -8.84 2.23
CA TYR A 124 -4.77 -8.23 3.53
C TYR A 124 -5.80 -7.12 3.78
N ALA A 125 -6.66 -7.33 4.77
CA ALA A 125 -7.65 -6.35 5.21
C ALA A 125 -7.17 -5.67 6.49
N VAL A 126 -7.57 -4.42 6.70
CA VAL A 126 -7.35 -3.72 7.98
C VAL A 126 -8.00 -4.54 9.10
N PRO A 127 -7.36 -4.67 10.29
CA PRO A 127 -7.89 -5.43 11.44
C PRO A 127 -9.27 -5.02 11.99
N ARG A 128 -9.97 -4.07 11.36
CA ARG A 128 -11.27 -3.51 11.80
C ARG A 128 -12.24 -3.24 10.65
N ALA A 129 -12.02 -3.81 9.47
CA ALA A 129 -13.06 -3.81 8.45
C ALA A 129 -14.24 -4.66 8.97
N PRO A 130 -15.49 -4.18 8.92
CA PRO A 130 -16.64 -4.94 9.39
C PRO A 130 -17.02 -6.09 8.45
N PHE A 131 -16.29 -6.27 7.35
CA PHE A 131 -16.51 -7.29 6.34
C PHE A 131 -15.18 -7.76 5.75
N LYS A 132 -15.20 -8.97 5.20
CA LYS A 132 -14.14 -9.51 4.34
C LYS A 132 -14.73 -9.70 2.94
N LEU A 133 -14.03 -9.21 1.93
CA LEU A 133 -14.44 -9.45 0.55
C LEU A 133 -14.00 -10.86 0.13
N GLY A 134 -14.89 -11.59 -0.54
CA GLY A 134 -14.53 -12.83 -1.21
C GLY A 134 -13.73 -12.57 -2.50
N ASN A 135 -12.94 -13.55 -2.93
CA ASN A 135 -12.09 -13.45 -4.11
C ASN A 135 -12.89 -13.10 -5.39
N GLY A 136 -14.07 -13.68 -5.56
CA GLY A 136 -14.97 -13.37 -6.69
C GLY A 136 -15.39 -11.90 -6.72
N THR A 137 -15.76 -11.33 -5.57
CA THR A 137 -16.14 -9.92 -5.45
C THR A 137 -14.96 -9.00 -5.75
N ILE A 138 -13.76 -9.32 -5.24
CA ILE A 138 -12.55 -8.55 -5.52
C ILE A 138 -12.22 -8.57 -7.02
N ASN A 139 -12.24 -9.75 -7.66
CA ASN A 139 -11.96 -9.89 -9.08
C ASN A 139 -12.93 -9.04 -9.91
N ARG A 140 -14.23 -9.04 -9.57
CA ARG A 140 -15.24 -8.22 -10.24
C ARG A 140 -15.02 -6.72 -10.01
N ILE A 141 -14.67 -6.30 -8.79
CA ILE A 141 -14.32 -4.91 -8.47
C ILE A 141 -13.18 -4.43 -9.37
N ILE A 142 -12.09 -5.21 -9.47
CA ILE A 142 -10.90 -4.84 -10.25
C ILE A 142 -11.22 -4.84 -11.75
N ALA A 143 -11.89 -5.88 -12.24
CA ALA A 143 -12.29 -5.98 -13.64
C ALA A 143 -13.23 -4.84 -14.07
N SER A 144 -14.10 -4.35 -13.19
CA SER A 144 -14.99 -3.20 -13.47
C SER A 144 -14.23 -1.89 -13.75
N LYS A 145 -12.95 -1.82 -13.36
CA LYS A 145 -12.05 -0.69 -13.66
C LYS A 145 -11.20 -0.94 -14.91
N ASN A 146 -11.54 -1.95 -15.70
CA ASN A 146 -10.74 -2.43 -16.84
C ASN A 146 -9.29 -2.72 -16.45
N MET A 147 -9.09 -3.28 -15.26
CA MET A 147 -7.77 -3.69 -14.78
C MET A 147 -7.67 -5.22 -14.81
N LYS A 148 -6.49 -5.71 -15.17
CA LYS A 148 -6.18 -7.13 -15.18
C LYS A 148 -6.37 -7.75 -13.80
N ILE A 149 -6.82 -8.98 -13.75
CA ILE A 149 -6.83 -9.82 -12.54
C ILE A 149 -5.80 -10.91 -12.72
N TYR A 150 -5.19 -11.37 -11.62
CA TYR A 150 -4.08 -12.32 -11.65
C TYR A 150 -2.83 -11.77 -12.37
N ASP A 151 -1.80 -12.62 -12.50
CA ASP A 151 -0.55 -12.31 -13.21
C ASP A 151 0.33 -11.26 -12.52
N THR A 152 0.47 -11.37 -11.19
CA THR A 152 1.42 -10.61 -10.36
C THR A 152 1.13 -9.11 -10.20
N ASP A 153 -0.07 -8.65 -10.53
CA ASP A 153 -0.48 -7.27 -10.24
C ASP A 153 -0.93 -7.11 -8.78
N ASP A 154 -0.56 -6.00 -8.15
CA ASP A 154 -0.97 -5.66 -6.79
C ASP A 154 -1.90 -4.45 -6.79
N TYR A 155 -2.95 -4.52 -5.96
CA TYR A 155 -3.99 -3.50 -5.89
C TYR A 155 -4.29 -3.07 -4.47
N LEU A 156 -4.58 -1.78 -4.29
CA LEU A 156 -5.27 -1.28 -3.11
C LEU A 156 -6.72 -0.96 -3.47
N ILE A 157 -7.65 -1.66 -2.84
CA ILE A 157 -9.09 -1.40 -2.93
C ILE A 157 -9.49 -0.51 -1.75
N ALA A 158 -10.13 0.62 -2.03
CA ALA A 158 -10.55 1.59 -1.04
C ALA A 158 -12.07 1.82 -1.09
N ILE A 159 -12.76 1.33 -0.07
CA ILE A 159 -14.22 1.34 0.05
C ILE A 159 -14.64 2.39 1.07
N SER A 160 -15.66 3.19 0.79
CA SER A 160 -16.15 4.19 1.76
C SER A 160 -16.61 3.53 3.05
N LYS A 161 -16.35 4.15 4.20
CA LYS A 161 -16.94 3.70 5.48
C LYS A 161 -18.46 3.83 5.51
N SER A 162 -19.03 4.67 4.65
CA SER A 162 -20.49 4.82 4.50
C SER A 162 -21.12 3.72 3.66
N THR A 163 -20.33 2.85 3.01
CA THR A 163 -20.85 1.74 2.22
C THR A 163 -21.42 0.67 3.16
N ASN A 164 -22.66 0.24 2.91
CA ASN A 164 -23.30 -0.79 3.71
C ASN A 164 -22.60 -2.15 3.48
N PRO A 165 -22.07 -2.81 4.53
CA PRO A 165 -21.41 -4.11 4.41
C PRO A 165 -22.29 -5.21 3.80
N CYS A 166 -23.60 -5.19 4.09
CA CYS A 166 -24.54 -6.19 3.55
C CYS A 166 -24.67 -6.06 2.04
N GLU A 167 -24.66 -4.83 1.52
CA GLU A 167 -24.68 -4.59 0.08
C GLU A 167 -23.42 -5.10 -0.64
N LEU A 168 -22.31 -5.27 0.08
CA LEU A 168 -21.06 -5.84 -0.46
C LEU A 168 -21.00 -7.38 -0.38
N ALA A 169 -21.71 -7.98 0.57
CA ALA A 169 -21.80 -9.43 0.72
C ALA A 169 -22.72 -10.05 -0.34
N ASP A 170 -23.85 -9.39 -0.64
CA ASP A 170 -24.82 -9.80 -1.67
C ASP A 170 -24.26 -9.69 -3.12
N LEU A 171 -23.06 -9.11 -3.28
CA LEU A 171 -22.35 -8.96 -4.57
C LEU A 171 -21.81 -10.29 -5.11
N ALA A 172 -21.61 -11.29 -4.27
CA ALA A 172 -21.09 -12.59 -4.70
C ALA A 172 -22.14 -13.40 -5.50
N ASP A 173 -23.42 -13.22 -5.17
CA ASP A 173 -24.49 -14.15 -5.54
C ASP A 173 -25.64 -13.53 -6.38
N SER A 174 -25.58 -12.24 -6.72
CA SER A 174 -26.70 -11.57 -7.42
C SER A 174 -26.50 -11.45 -8.95
N ASP A 175 -27.50 -11.95 -9.70
CA ASP A 175 -27.70 -11.72 -11.14
C ASP A 175 -28.20 -10.28 -11.46
N ASN A 176 -28.33 -9.42 -10.44
CA ASN A 176 -28.93 -8.10 -10.58
C ASN A 176 -27.87 -7.02 -10.88
N HIS A 177 -27.40 -7.01 -12.12
CA HIS A 177 -26.24 -6.24 -12.59
C HIS A 177 -26.32 -4.71 -12.41
N ARG A 178 -27.52 -4.10 -12.36
CA ARG A 178 -27.63 -2.64 -12.47
C ARG A 178 -27.29 -1.88 -11.17
N ARG A 179 -27.75 -2.36 -10.02
CA ARG A 179 -27.41 -1.77 -8.70
C ARG A 179 -25.98 -2.12 -8.30
N TYR A 180 -25.55 -3.30 -8.72
CA TYR A 180 -24.18 -3.81 -8.58
C TYR A 180 -23.15 -2.87 -9.22
N ASP A 181 -23.35 -2.50 -10.49
CA ASP A 181 -22.43 -1.62 -11.22
C ASP A 181 -22.32 -0.23 -10.58
N GLN A 182 -23.43 0.30 -10.04
CA GLN A 182 -23.43 1.59 -9.34
C GLN A 182 -22.54 1.55 -8.09
N ILE A 183 -22.62 0.49 -7.29
CA ILE A 183 -21.79 0.33 -6.09
C ILE A 183 -20.31 0.18 -6.49
N LEU A 184 -20.02 -0.66 -7.49
CA LEU A 184 -18.66 -0.87 -7.99
C LEU A 184 -18.01 0.43 -8.50
N GLN A 185 -18.78 1.33 -9.11
CA GLN A 185 -18.28 2.62 -9.55
C GLN A 185 -17.80 3.50 -8.39
N THR A 186 -18.39 3.37 -7.19
CA THR A 186 -17.99 4.14 -6.00
C THR A 186 -16.71 3.63 -5.33
N ILE A 187 -16.29 2.40 -5.63
CA ILE A 187 -15.10 1.78 -5.06
C ILE A 187 -13.87 2.28 -5.83
N ASP A 188 -12.89 2.83 -5.10
CA ASP A 188 -11.59 3.21 -5.67
C ASP A 188 -10.72 1.95 -5.76
N VAL A 189 -10.13 1.69 -6.92
CA VAL A 189 -9.10 0.66 -7.12
C VAL A 189 -7.83 1.35 -7.60
N ILE A 190 -6.74 1.15 -6.88
CA ILE A 190 -5.44 1.74 -7.19
C ILE A 190 -4.47 0.61 -7.49
N TRP A 191 -3.96 0.57 -8.72
CA TRP A 191 -2.86 -0.31 -9.10
C TRP A 191 -1.55 0.16 -8.43
N LEU A 192 -0.85 -0.77 -7.78
CA LEU A 192 0.35 -0.48 -7.01
C LEU A 192 1.60 -0.74 -7.84
N ARG A 193 1.72 -1.99 -8.32
CA ARG A 193 2.85 -2.51 -9.10
C ARG A 193 2.45 -3.81 -9.82
N CYS A 194 3.34 -4.28 -10.68
CA CYS A 194 3.33 -5.62 -11.25
C CYS A 194 4.65 -6.30 -10.87
N GLY A 195 4.61 -7.59 -10.55
CA GLY A 195 5.80 -8.41 -10.28
C GLY A 195 6.67 -8.64 -11.52
N ILE A 196 6.14 -8.38 -12.71
CA ILE A 196 6.90 -8.45 -13.97
C ILE A 196 7.69 -7.15 -14.20
N VAL A 197 9.01 -7.29 -14.32
CA VAL A 197 9.93 -6.17 -14.57
C VAL A 197 9.58 -5.46 -15.88
N GLY A 198 9.59 -4.11 -15.84
CA GLY A 198 9.34 -3.26 -17.01
C GLY A 198 7.88 -2.84 -17.22
N ILE A 199 6.95 -3.39 -16.44
CA ILE A 199 5.53 -3.00 -16.48
C ILE A 199 5.30 -1.77 -15.59
N ASN A 200 4.98 -0.64 -16.21
CA ASN A 200 4.90 0.67 -15.56
C ASN A 200 3.47 1.24 -15.44
N GLY A 201 2.45 0.36 -15.38
CA GLY A 201 1.06 0.78 -15.21
C GLY A 201 0.07 -0.38 -15.18
N PRO A 202 -1.21 -0.10 -14.85
CA PRO A 202 -2.25 -1.10 -14.89
C PRO A 202 -2.42 -1.65 -16.31
N ARG A 203 -2.60 -2.96 -16.38
CA ARG A 203 -2.83 -3.67 -17.64
C ARG A 203 -4.34 -3.83 -17.86
N PRO A 204 -4.83 -3.78 -19.11
CA PRO A 204 -6.26 -3.94 -19.37
C PRO A 204 -6.75 -5.34 -18.99
N ALA A 205 -8.02 -5.44 -18.60
CA ALA A 205 -8.69 -6.73 -18.51
C ALA A 205 -8.78 -7.35 -19.92
N LYS A 206 -8.50 -8.65 -20.04
CA LYS A 206 -8.67 -9.41 -21.28
C LYS A 206 -10.09 -9.96 -21.36
#